data_AF-A0A969DBX8-F1
#
_entry.id   AF-A0A969DBX8-F1
#
_cell.length_a   1.000
_cell.length_b   1.000
_cell.length_c   1.000
_cell.angle_alpha   90.00
_cell.angle_beta   90.00
_cell.angle_gamma   90.00
#
_symmetry.space_group_name_H-M   'P 1'
#
loop_
_entity.id
_entity.type
_entity.pdbx_description
1 polymer ?
#
loop_
_entity_poly.entity_id
_entity_poly.type
_entity_poly.pdbx_seq_one_letter_code
_entity_poly.pdbx_strand_id
1 'polypeptide(L)'
;MSNNFEQTEVNTINISTGKYLTAFQRKFLQQKQQENLSDSYHQRINIMLLADEGKTQTEICQILGCCPATVRHWMHIARTGMAHQWQDCPLGRPKAINQEYVERLQELLSQSPRDCGYGFRRWTVSWLRKHLAKELGIEVSDRHLKRVLKQMGLSTIPKPNQSESENTEKTSGAKISISDLRVENSPDYNEFFLLEPEK
;
A
#
# COMPACT_ATOMS: atom_id res chain seq x y z
N MET A 1 56.93 -46.47 -22.64
CA MET A 1 57.04 -45.08 -22.16
C MET A 1 55.78 -44.35 -22.55
N SER A 2 54.86 -44.23 -21.60
CA SER A 2 53.56 -43.58 -21.76
C SER A 2 53.78 -42.07 -21.77
N ASN A 3 53.33 -41.38 -22.82
CA ASN A 3 53.17 -39.93 -22.80
C ASN A 3 51.67 -39.63 -22.87
N ASN A 4 51.09 -39.45 -21.68
CA ASN A 4 49.83 -38.76 -21.48
C ASN A 4 50.02 -37.30 -21.87
N PHE A 5 49.36 -36.86 -22.94
CA PHE A 5 49.06 -35.44 -23.11
C PHE A 5 47.61 -35.25 -22.72
N GLU A 6 47.45 -34.71 -21.52
CA GLU A 6 46.20 -34.32 -20.90
C GLU A 6 45.42 -33.41 -21.85
N GLN A 7 44.18 -33.82 -22.11
CA GLN A 7 43.18 -33.00 -22.76
C GLN A 7 42.86 -31.85 -21.79
N THR A 8 43.37 -30.66 -22.11
CA THR A 8 42.93 -29.43 -21.47
C THR A 8 41.48 -29.19 -21.85
N GLU A 9 40.58 -29.54 -20.94
CA GLU A 9 39.17 -29.10 -20.95
C GLU A 9 39.14 -27.57 -20.90
N VAL A 10 39.13 -26.97 -22.08
CA VAL A 10 38.80 -25.56 -22.28
C VAL A 10 37.35 -25.37 -21.88
N ASN A 11 37.18 -24.95 -20.63
CA ASN A 11 35.95 -24.50 -20.00
C ASN A 11 35.31 -23.41 -20.87
N THR A 12 34.40 -23.82 -21.75
CA THR A 12 33.66 -22.94 -22.64
C THR A 12 32.80 -22.01 -21.80
N ILE A 13 33.30 -20.79 -21.61
CA ILE A 13 32.55 -19.67 -21.09
C ILE A 13 31.36 -19.49 -22.05
N ASN A 14 30.21 -20.00 -21.62
CA ASN A 14 28.95 -19.94 -22.35
C ASN A 14 28.51 -18.46 -22.37
N ILE A 15 29.03 -17.73 -23.35
CA ILE A 15 28.56 -16.39 -23.69
C ILE A 15 27.18 -16.61 -24.28
N SER A 16 26.19 -16.73 -23.40
CA SER A 16 24.80 -17.01 -23.76
C SER A 16 24.27 -15.84 -24.57
N THR A 17 24.35 -15.96 -25.89
CA THR A 17 23.46 -15.21 -26.77
C THR A 17 22.07 -15.73 -26.50
N GLY A 18 21.36 -15.02 -25.61
CA GLY A 18 19.96 -15.25 -25.34
C GLY A 18 19.15 -15.23 -26.62
N LYS A 19 18.14 -16.11 -26.74
CA LYS A 19 17.31 -16.19 -27.95
C LYS A 19 16.49 -14.92 -28.17
N TYR A 20 16.13 -14.20 -27.10
CA TYR A 20 15.18 -13.09 -27.16
C TYR A 20 15.67 -11.84 -26.42
N LEU A 21 16.48 -11.99 -25.38
CA LEU A 21 16.97 -10.89 -24.57
C LEU A 21 18.33 -10.41 -25.09
N THR A 22 18.52 -9.10 -25.09
CA THR A 22 19.86 -8.53 -25.29
C THR A 22 20.73 -8.80 -24.07
N ALA A 23 22.06 -8.78 -24.23
CA ALA A 23 23.00 -8.94 -23.12
C ALA A 23 22.74 -7.93 -21.98
N PHE A 24 22.35 -6.69 -22.33
CA PHE A 24 21.93 -5.68 -21.37
C PHE A 24 20.67 -6.09 -20.61
N GLN A 25 19.62 -6.52 -21.32
CA GLN A 25 18.35 -6.92 -20.70
C GLN A 25 18.53 -8.15 -19.80
N ARG A 26 19.29 -9.15 -20.24
CA ARG A 26 19.58 -10.34 -19.45
C ARG A 26 20.32 -9.98 -18.16
N LYS A 27 21.39 -9.18 -18.25
CA LYS A 27 22.14 -8.71 -17.08
C LYS A 27 21.28 -7.87 -16.14
N PHE A 28 20.45 -6.98 -16.69
CA PHE A 28 19.52 -6.16 -15.91
C PHE A 28 18.52 -7.02 -15.13
N LEU A 29 17.90 -8.00 -15.78
CA LEU A 29 16.96 -8.93 -15.14
C LEU A 29 17.65 -9.78 -14.06
N GLN A 30 18.86 -10.28 -14.31
CA GLN A 30 19.65 -11.03 -13.32
C GLN A 30 20.01 -10.19 -12.09
N GLN A 31 20.36 -8.91 -12.28
CA GLN A 31 20.61 -7.99 -11.18
C GLN A 31 19.34 -7.79 -10.34
N LYS A 32 18.19 -7.59 -11.01
CA LYS A 32 16.91 -7.39 -10.32
C LYS A 32 16.39 -8.62 -9.60
N GLN A 33 16.72 -9.81 -10.06
CA GLN A 33 16.41 -11.07 -9.38
C GLN A 33 17.06 -11.19 -7.99
N GLN A 34 18.16 -10.46 -7.73
CA GLN A 34 18.85 -10.49 -6.43
C GLN A 34 18.26 -9.49 -5.42
N GLU A 35 17.38 -8.59 -5.86
CA GLU A 35 16.72 -7.61 -4.99
C GLU A 35 15.55 -8.27 -4.22
N ASN A 36 15.18 -7.69 -3.07
CA ASN A 36 14.04 -8.14 -2.27
C ASN A 36 12.71 -7.74 -2.93
N LEU A 37 12.37 -8.41 -4.04
CA LEU A 37 11.12 -8.24 -4.78
C LEU A 37 10.03 -9.20 -4.27
N SER A 38 8.77 -8.88 -4.56
CA SER A 38 7.65 -9.81 -4.35
C SER A 38 7.80 -11.06 -5.23
N ASP A 39 7.32 -12.20 -4.74
CA ASP A 39 7.31 -13.50 -5.46
C ASP A 39 6.76 -13.37 -6.89
N SER A 40 5.71 -12.57 -7.05
CA SER A 40 5.11 -12.34 -8.37
C SER A 40 6.03 -11.60 -9.33
N TYR A 41 6.88 -10.70 -8.86
CA TYR A 41 7.89 -10.02 -9.68
C TYR A 41 9.06 -10.96 -10.01
N HIS A 42 9.53 -11.74 -9.03
CA HIS A 42 10.53 -12.80 -9.26
C HIS A 42 10.05 -13.78 -10.33
N GLN A 43 8.79 -14.19 -10.26
CA GLN A 43 8.20 -15.11 -11.24
C GLN A 43 8.26 -14.54 -12.66
N ARG A 44 7.97 -13.25 -12.86
CA ARG A 44 8.04 -12.60 -14.19
C ARG A 44 9.46 -12.61 -14.74
N ILE A 45 10.43 -12.23 -13.91
CA ILE A 45 11.85 -12.21 -14.24
C ILE A 45 12.31 -13.62 -14.64
N ASN A 46 11.95 -14.62 -13.84
CA ASN A 46 12.27 -16.03 -14.10
C ASN A 46 11.67 -16.54 -15.40
N ILE A 47 10.41 -16.21 -15.71
CA ILE A 47 9.78 -16.60 -16.99
C ILE A 47 10.59 -16.03 -18.16
N MET A 48 11.00 -14.76 -18.09
CA MET A 48 11.75 -14.11 -19.18
C MET A 48 13.15 -14.70 -19.35
N LEU A 49 13.86 -14.99 -18.25
CA LEU A 49 15.18 -15.63 -18.30
C LEU A 49 15.10 -17.06 -18.85
N LEU A 50 14.13 -17.87 -18.40
CA LEU A 50 13.95 -19.23 -18.90
C LEU A 50 13.52 -19.25 -20.38
N ALA A 51 12.69 -18.29 -20.79
CA ALA A 51 12.31 -18.14 -22.20
C ALA A 51 13.54 -17.82 -23.06
N ASP A 52 14.44 -16.97 -22.56
CA ASP A 52 15.68 -16.61 -23.23
C ASP A 52 16.68 -17.77 -23.36
N GLU A 53 16.68 -18.68 -22.38
CA GLU A 53 17.40 -19.96 -22.42
C GLU A 53 16.79 -20.98 -23.40
N GLY A 54 15.65 -20.65 -24.02
CA GLY A 54 15.00 -21.48 -25.02
C GLY A 54 13.96 -22.46 -24.47
N LYS A 55 13.62 -22.38 -23.17
CA LYS A 55 12.56 -23.22 -22.59
C LYS A 55 11.20 -22.91 -23.21
N THR A 56 10.42 -23.97 -23.41
CA THR A 56 9.05 -23.91 -23.91
C THR A 56 8.07 -23.45 -22.84
N GLN A 57 6.88 -23.02 -23.24
CA GLN A 57 5.83 -22.59 -22.32
C GLN A 57 5.52 -23.67 -21.27
N THR A 58 5.41 -24.94 -21.70
CA THR A 58 5.06 -26.07 -20.83
C THR A 58 6.15 -26.35 -19.79
N GLU A 59 7.42 -26.35 -20.21
CA GLU A 59 8.56 -26.53 -19.29
C GLU A 59 8.60 -25.41 -18.24
N ILE A 60 8.39 -24.16 -18.65
CA ILE A 60 8.38 -23.02 -17.71
C ILE A 60 7.22 -23.16 -16.70
N CYS A 61 6.05 -23.61 -17.14
CA CYS A 61 4.93 -23.87 -16.23
C CYS A 61 5.28 -24.97 -15.21
N GLN A 62 5.98 -26.01 -15.62
CA GLN A 62 6.42 -27.10 -14.74
C GLN A 62 7.49 -26.64 -13.74
N ILE A 63 8.45 -25.83 -14.19
CA ILE A 63 9.55 -25.32 -13.35
C ILE A 63 9.03 -24.33 -12.30
N LEU A 64 8.13 -23.43 -12.68
CA LEU A 64 7.67 -22.33 -11.82
C LEU A 64 6.30 -22.58 -11.17
N GLY A 65 5.59 -23.66 -11.52
CA GLY A 65 4.26 -23.96 -11.01
C GLY A 65 3.19 -22.91 -11.35
N CYS A 66 3.39 -22.11 -12.40
CA CYS A 66 2.52 -20.98 -12.72
C CYS A 66 1.58 -21.25 -13.91
N CYS A 67 0.53 -20.44 -14.03
CA CYS A 67 -0.47 -20.66 -15.06
C CYS A 67 0.07 -20.39 -16.48
N PRO A 68 -0.35 -21.17 -17.50
CA PRO A 68 0.13 -21.00 -18.87
C PRO A 68 -0.10 -19.62 -19.45
N ALA A 69 -1.19 -18.94 -19.06
CA ALA A 69 -1.51 -17.59 -19.52
C ALA A 69 -0.44 -16.56 -19.09
N THR A 70 -0.01 -16.62 -17.83
CA THR A 70 1.07 -15.76 -17.31
C THR A 70 2.38 -16.02 -18.03
N VAL A 71 2.75 -17.30 -18.22
CA VAL A 71 3.96 -17.66 -18.96
C VAL A 71 3.90 -17.11 -20.39
N ARG A 72 2.79 -17.33 -21.10
CA ARG A 72 2.60 -16.83 -22.48
C ARG A 72 2.81 -15.33 -22.57
N HIS A 73 2.21 -14.58 -21.65
CA HIS A 73 2.30 -13.13 -21.63
C HIS A 73 3.75 -12.65 -21.45
N TRP A 74 4.45 -13.14 -20.43
CA TRP A 74 5.83 -12.70 -20.15
C TRP A 74 6.85 -13.22 -21.17
N MET A 75 6.62 -14.40 -21.76
CA MET A 75 7.39 -14.84 -22.93
C MET A 75 7.19 -13.90 -24.12
N HIS A 76 5.98 -13.39 -24.35
CA HIS A 76 5.73 -12.44 -25.42
C HIS A 76 6.48 -11.12 -25.18
N ILE A 77 6.41 -10.58 -23.96
CA ILE A 77 7.15 -9.36 -23.57
C ILE A 77 8.68 -9.51 -23.76
N ALA A 78 9.23 -10.68 -23.44
CA ALA A 78 10.64 -10.98 -23.71
C ALA A 78 10.95 -10.96 -25.21
N ARG A 79 10.10 -11.60 -26.04
CA ARG A 79 10.26 -11.68 -27.50
C ARG A 79 10.14 -10.33 -28.20
N THR A 80 9.34 -9.41 -27.66
CA THR A 80 9.16 -8.07 -28.23
C THR A 80 10.25 -7.09 -27.80
N GLY A 81 11.25 -7.54 -27.02
CA GLY A 81 12.34 -6.67 -26.52
C GLY A 81 11.90 -5.70 -25.43
N MET A 82 10.71 -5.88 -24.85
CA MET A 82 10.17 -5.03 -23.77
C MET A 82 10.50 -5.59 -22.37
N ALA A 83 11.48 -6.48 -22.28
CA ALA A 83 11.85 -7.15 -21.02
C ALA A 83 12.27 -6.19 -19.91
N HIS A 84 12.78 -5.00 -20.25
CA HIS A 84 13.15 -3.96 -19.29
C HIS A 84 11.93 -3.32 -18.59
N GLN A 85 10.73 -3.41 -19.19
CA GLN A 85 9.46 -2.85 -18.71
C GLN A 85 8.69 -3.82 -17.79
N TRP A 86 9.36 -4.80 -17.20
CA TRP A 86 8.73 -5.84 -16.39
C TRP A 86 7.96 -5.30 -15.16
N GLN A 87 8.29 -4.08 -14.72
CA GLN A 87 7.63 -3.36 -13.63
C GLN A 87 6.42 -2.55 -14.07
N ASP A 88 6.31 -2.19 -15.35
CA ASP A 88 5.30 -1.24 -15.86
C ASP A 88 3.88 -1.79 -15.79
N CYS A 89 3.73 -3.10 -15.58
CA CYS A 89 2.47 -3.76 -15.27
C CYS A 89 2.37 -4.00 -13.75
N PRO A 90 1.91 -3.04 -12.94
CA PRO A 90 1.83 -3.21 -11.50
C PRO A 90 0.90 -4.37 -11.13
N LEU A 91 1.29 -5.15 -10.12
CA LEU A 91 0.48 -6.23 -9.61
C LEU A 91 -0.72 -5.67 -8.82
N GLY A 92 -1.93 -5.99 -9.26
CA GLY A 92 -3.17 -5.64 -8.58
C GLY A 92 -3.66 -4.21 -8.82
N ARG A 93 -4.60 -3.75 -7.99
CA ARG A 93 -5.15 -2.39 -8.09
C ARG A 93 -4.04 -1.37 -7.85
N PRO A 94 -3.86 -0.36 -8.73
CA PRO A 94 -2.89 0.70 -8.49
C PRO A 94 -3.16 1.32 -7.11
N LYS A 95 -2.11 1.48 -6.31
CA LYS A 95 -2.23 2.14 -5.02
C LYS A 95 -2.72 3.56 -5.29
N ALA A 96 -3.88 3.93 -4.73
CA ALA A 96 -4.41 5.29 -4.88
C ALA A 96 -3.53 6.37 -4.22
N ILE A 97 -2.47 5.95 -3.52
CA ILE A 97 -1.46 6.83 -2.92
C ILE A 97 -0.13 6.46 -3.57
N ASN A 98 0.35 7.36 -4.42
CA ASN A 98 1.65 7.27 -5.06
C ASN A 98 2.76 7.56 -4.04
N GLN A 99 3.98 7.16 -4.38
CA GLN A 99 5.17 7.45 -3.58
C GLN A 99 5.36 8.97 -3.39
N GLU A 100 5.13 9.75 -4.45
CA GLU A 100 5.13 11.22 -4.42
C GLU A 100 4.14 11.79 -3.39
N TYR A 101 2.93 11.22 -3.30
CA TYR A 101 1.93 11.64 -2.33
C TYR A 101 2.41 11.40 -0.89
N VAL A 102 3.10 10.28 -0.67
CA VAL A 102 3.67 9.93 0.64
C VAL A 102 4.78 10.90 1.04
N GLU A 103 5.69 11.20 0.11
CA GLU A 103 6.81 12.11 0.33
C GLU A 103 6.30 13.52 0.62
N ARG A 104 5.37 14.02 -0.20
CA ARG A 104 4.76 15.33 0.02
C ARG A 104 4.01 15.42 1.34
N LEU A 105 3.30 14.35 1.73
CA LEU A 105 2.63 14.28 3.03
C LEU A 105 3.63 14.38 4.19
N GLN A 106 4.81 13.77 4.09
CA GLN A 106 5.85 13.87 5.13
C GLN A 106 6.44 15.28 5.24
N GLU A 107 6.69 15.94 4.10
CA GLU A 107 7.12 17.33 4.07
C GLU A 107 6.09 18.25 4.74
N LEU A 108 4.82 18.10 4.37
CA LEU A 108 3.73 18.90 4.94
C LEU A 108 3.59 18.70 6.44
N LEU A 109 3.76 17.48 6.94
CA LEU A 109 3.73 17.21 8.38
C LEU A 109 4.90 17.83 9.13
N SER A 110 6.03 18.06 8.46
CA SER A 110 7.21 18.73 9.02
C SER A 110 7.05 20.26 9.05
N GLN A 111 6.20 20.82 8.18
CA GLN A 111 5.88 22.23 8.14
C GLN A 111 4.69 22.56 9.04
N SER A 112 4.66 23.76 9.60
CA SER A 112 3.47 24.20 10.34
C SER A 112 2.39 24.66 9.35
N PRO A 113 1.10 24.46 9.65
CA PRO A 113 0.04 24.96 8.77
C PRO A 113 0.09 26.49 8.54
N ARG A 114 0.75 27.23 9.43
CA ARG A 114 0.97 28.67 9.28
C ARG A 114 1.88 29.01 8.12
N ASP A 115 2.88 28.17 7.87
CA ASP A 115 3.81 28.32 6.75
C ASP A 115 3.08 28.11 5.41
N CYS A 116 1.99 27.34 5.42
CA CYS A 116 1.09 27.15 4.29
C CYS A 116 -0.04 28.20 4.21
N GLY A 117 -0.01 29.25 5.04
CA GLY A 117 -1.00 30.33 5.04
C GLY A 117 -2.28 30.04 5.82
N TYR A 118 -2.32 29.01 6.67
CA TYR A 118 -3.48 28.70 7.50
C TYR A 118 -3.38 29.27 8.92
N GLY A 119 -4.52 29.72 9.48
CA GLY A 119 -4.58 30.32 10.82
C GLY A 119 -4.44 29.35 12.00
N PHE A 120 -4.42 28.04 11.75
CA PHE A 120 -4.37 27.02 12.80
C PHE A 120 -2.95 26.50 13.08
N ARG A 121 -2.71 25.97 14.29
CA ARG A 121 -1.37 25.52 14.74
C ARG A 121 -1.05 24.06 14.43
N ARG A 122 -2.07 23.21 14.20
CA ARG A 122 -1.90 21.75 14.07
C ARG A 122 -2.61 21.23 12.84
N TRP A 123 -1.95 20.36 12.08
CA TRP A 123 -2.56 19.65 10.97
C TRP A 123 -3.69 18.74 11.46
N THR A 124 -4.85 18.86 10.81
CA THR A 124 -5.95 17.91 10.95
C THR A 124 -6.03 17.08 9.67
N VAL A 125 -6.42 15.81 9.78
CA VAL A 125 -6.56 14.89 8.63
C VAL A 125 -7.41 15.51 7.51
N SER A 126 -8.52 16.16 7.85
CA SER A 126 -9.40 16.82 6.88
C SER A 126 -8.71 17.96 6.12
N TRP A 127 -7.84 18.71 6.78
CA TRP A 127 -7.06 19.79 6.17
C TRP A 127 -5.92 19.27 5.30
N LEU A 128 -5.20 18.25 5.77
CA LEU A 128 -4.18 17.58 4.97
C LEU A 128 -4.78 17.00 3.68
N ARG A 129 -5.95 16.34 3.78
CA ARG A 129 -6.68 15.86 2.62
C ARG A 129 -7.01 16.98 1.64
N LYS A 130 -7.59 18.08 2.12
CA LYS A 130 -7.98 19.21 1.27
C LYS A 130 -6.77 19.87 0.61
N HIS A 131 -5.68 20.02 1.36
CA HIS A 131 -4.46 20.63 0.88
C HIS A 131 -3.79 19.75 -0.19
N LEU A 132 -3.64 18.45 0.07
CA LEU A 132 -3.08 17.49 -0.89
C LEU A 132 -3.97 17.29 -2.12
N ALA A 133 -5.30 17.32 -1.97
CA ALA A 133 -6.21 17.31 -3.12
C ALA A 133 -6.07 18.56 -3.98
N LYS A 134 -5.79 19.72 -3.38
CA LYS A 134 -5.53 20.97 -4.11
C LYS A 134 -4.18 20.99 -4.81
N GLU A 135 -3.13 20.48 -4.16
CA GLU A 135 -1.77 20.47 -4.72
C GLU A 135 -1.58 19.37 -5.79
N LEU A 136 -2.02 18.13 -5.51
CA LEU A 136 -1.74 16.95 -6.33
C LEU A 136 -2.95 16.46 -7.14
N GLY A 137 -4.15 16.99 -6.92
CA GLY A 137 -5.37 16.56 -7.61
C GLY A 137 -5.87 15.15 -7.21
N ILE A 138 -5.30 14.55 -6.16
CA ILE A 138 -5.65 13.19 -5.71
C ILE A 138 -6.64 13.26 -4.55
N GLU A 139 -7.86 12.75 -4.76
CA GLU A 139 -8.87 12.66 -3.70
C GLU A 139 -8.74 11.37 -2.89
N VAL A 140 -8.31 11.50 -1.64
CA VAL A 140 -8.14 10.37 -0.71
C VAL A 140 -9.14 10.48 0.44
N SER A 141 -9.90 9.42 0.76
CA SER A 141 -10.81 9.48 1.92
C SER A 141 -10.07 9.68 3.26
N ASP A 142 -10.70 10.34 4.23
CA ASP A 142 -10.14 10.56 5.58
C ASP A 142 -9.68 9.26 6.25
N ARG A 143 -10.45 8.17 6.08
CA ARG A 143 -10.10 6.83 6.59
C ARG A 143 -8.81 6.33 5.94
N HIS A 144 -8.66 6.53 4.63
CA HIS A 144 -7.47 6.11 3.90
C HIS A 144 -6.25 6.94 4.33
N LEU A 145 -6.37 8.25 4.47
CA LEU A 145 -5.29 9.11 4.93
C LEU A 145 -4.85 8.77 6.38
N LYS A 146 -5.80 8.49 7.29
CA LYS A 146 -5.49 7.98 8.64
C LYS A 146 -4.72 6.66 8.62
N ARG A 147 -5.11 5.74 7.74
CA ARG A 147 -4.41 4.45 7.57
C ARG A 147 -2.97 4.66 7.12
N VAL A 148 -2.74 5.59 6.19
CA VAL A 148 -1.42 5.92 5.66
C VAL A 148 -0.54 6.59 6.72
N LEU A 149 -1.08 7.57 7.45
CA LEU A 149 -0.41 8.17 8.61
C LEU A 149 -0.01 7.12 9.66
N LYS A 150 -0.89 6.14 9.92
CA LYS A 150 -0.59 5.03 10.84
C LYS A 150 0.52 4.12 10.31
N GLN A 151 0.52 3.81 9.01
CA GLN A 151 1.59 3.02 8.37
C GLN A 151 2.96 3.72 8.44
N MET A 152 2.98 5.05 8.43
CA MET A 152 4.19 5.86 8.59
C MET A 152 4.65 6.02 10.05
N GLY A 153 3.91 5.50 11.03
CA GLY A 153 4.18 5.73 12.45
C GLY A 153 3.81 7.14 12.95
N LEU A 154 3.24 7.99 12.08
CA LEU A 154 2.90 9.40 12.33
C LEU A 154 1.46 9.57 12.81
N SER A 155 0.93 8.62 13.59
CA SER A 155 -0.46 8.67 14.04
C SER A 155 -0.70 9.91 14.92
N THR A 156 -1.32 10.94 14.35
CA THR A 156 -1.55 12.26 14.98
C THR A 156 -2.65 12.27 16.03
N ILE A 157 -3.09 11.12 16.55
CA ILE A 157 -3.99 11.08 17.70
C ILE A 157 -3.12 11.24 18.94
N PRO A 158 -3.14 12.39 19.63
CA PRO A 158 -2.54 12.44 20.95
C PRO A 158 -3.23 11.38 21.81
N LYS A 159 -2.45 10.46 22.39
CA LYS A 159 -2.93 9.75 23.58
C LYS A 159 -3.35 10.86 24.56
N PRO A 160 -4.55 10.80 25.17
CA PRO A 160 -4.87 11.75 26.22
C PRO A 160 -3.77 11.61 27.27
N ASN A 161 -3.02 12.69 27.51
CA ASN A 161 -2.07 12.77 28.60
C ASN A 161 -2.90 12.66 29.88
N GLN A 162 -2.90 11.50 30.51
CA GLN A 162 -3.20 11.42 31.93
C GLN A 162 -1.93 11.85 32.65
N SER A 163 -1.74 13.15 32.82
CA SER A 163 -0.74 13.66 33.75
C SER A 163 -1.26 14.94 34.39
N GLU A 164 -1.70 14.75 35.63
CA GLU A 164 -1.53 15.67 36.76
C GLU A 164 -2.33 16.98 36.72
N SER A 165 -3.44 16.98 37.44
CA SER A 165 -3.89 18.15 38.19
C SER A 165 -3.45 17.94 39.63
N GLU A 166 -2.52 18.80 40.04
CA GLU A 166 -2.07 18.98 41.41
C GLU A 166 -3.24 19.20 42.38
N ASN A 167 -3.03 18.79 43.62
CA ASN A 167 -3.84 19.14 44.78
C ASN A 167 -4.19 20.64 44.78
N THR A 168 -5.46 20.97 44.57
CA THR A 168 -6.10 22.12 45.20
C THR A 168 -7.49 21.70 45.67
N GLU A 169 -7.79 22.10 46.90
CA GLU A 169 -8.90 21.63 47.71
C GLU A 169 -10.26 22.12 47.18
N LYS A 170 -11.27 21.24 47.31
CA LYS A 170 -12.71 21.52 47.52
C LYS A 170 -13.33 22.66 46.69
N THR A 171 -14.11 22.29 45.68
CA THR A 171 -15.44 22.90 45.47
C THR A 171 -16.43 21.84 45.02
N SER A 172 -17.50 21.71 45.81
CA SER A 172 -18.67 20.86 45.60
C SER A 172 -19.33 21.16 44.26
N GLY A 173 -19.23 20.23 43.31
CA GLY A 173 -19.96 20.26 42.04
C GLY A 173 -20.58 18.89 41.81
N ALA A 174 -21.86 18.76 42.12
CA ALA A 174 -22.62 17.52 42.02
C ALA A 174 -22.48 16.90 40.62
N LYS A 175 -21.86 15.71 40.55
CA LYS A 175 -22.03 14.80 39.41
C LYS A 175 -23.46 14.29 39.49
N ILE A 176 -24.35 14.86 38.69
CA ILE A 176 -25.68 14.31 38.49
C ILE A 176 -25.48 13.02 37.68
N SER A 177 -25.73 11.88 38.30
CA SER A 177 -25.81 10.59 37.60
C SER A 177 -27.24 10.43 37.09
N ILE A 178 -27.41 9.82 35.91
CA ILE A 178 -28.74 9.59 35.30
C ILE A 178 -29.70 8.82 36.23
N SER A 179 -29.16 8.09 37.21
CA SER A 179 -29.90 7.43 38.27
C SER A 179 -30.68 8.36 39.21
N ASP A 180 -30.39 9.67 39.23
CA ASP A 180 -30.98 10.62 40.18
C ASP A 180 -32.23 11.32 39.64
N LEU A 181 -32.68 10.97 38.44
CA LEU A 181 -33.93 11.48 37.87
C LEU A 181 -35.12 10.79 38.56
N ARG A 182 -35.69 11.48 39.55
CA ARG A 182 -36.98 11.13 40.13
C ARG A 182 -38.05 11.22 39.04
N VAL A 183 -38.52 10.07 38.56
CA VAL A 183 -39.72 9.99 37.73
C VAL A 183 -40.90 10.29 38.65
N GLU A 184 -41.29 11.56 38.70
CA GLU A 184 -42.54 11.98 39.32
C GLU A 184 -43.68 11.48 38.41
N ASN A 185 -44.45 10.51 38.92
CA ASN A 185 -45.73 10.10 38.35
C ASN A 185 -46.65 11.32 38.29
N SER A 186 -46.94 11.81 37.09
CA SER A 186 -48.05 12.75 36.86
C SER A 186 -49.30 11.95 36.49
N PRO A 187 -50.48 12.29 37.03
CA PRO A 187 -51.64 11.42 37.06
C PRO A 187 -52.43 11.44 35.74
N ASP A 188 -53.00 10.27 35.47
CA ASP A 188 -54.32 10.01 34.87
C ASP A 188 -54.78 10.89 33.70
N TYR A 189 -54.66 10.34 32.50
CA TYR A 189 -55.55 10.66 31.38
C TYR A 189 -56.12 9.35 30.81
N ASN A 190 -56.87 8.62 31.64
CA ASN A 190 -57.94 7.77 31.15
C ASN A 190 -59.16 8.66 30.84
N GLU A 191 -59.24 9.20 29.63
CA GLU A 191 -60.50 9.55 28.95
C GLU A 191 -60.13 10.28 27.65
N PHE A 192 -60.07 9.58 26.52
CA PHE A 192 -60.44 10.13 25.21
C PHE A 192 -60.41 9.03 24.12
N PHE A 193 -61.14 7.94 24.35
CA PHE A 193 -61.52 7.02 23.26
C PHE A 193 -62.90 6.45 23.56
N LEU A 194 -63.94 7.07 22.98
CA LEU A 194 -65.26 6.48 22.77
C LEU A 194 -65.94 7.20 21.59
N LEU A 195 -66.05 6.47 20.46
CA LEU A 195 -67.15 6.38 19.47
C LEU A 195 -67.63 7.70 18.78
N GLU A 196 -67.96 7.80 17.50
CA GLU A 196 -68.19 6.86 16.37
C GLU A 196 -68.21 7.69 15.05
N PRO A 197 -68.20 7.05 13.86
CA PRO A 197 -68.25 7.71 12.54
C PRO A 197 -69.68 7.86 11.95
N GLU A 198 -69.75 8.66 10.88
CA GLU A 198 -70.86 8.91 9.92
C GLU A 198 -71.94 9.94 10.35
N LYS A 199 -72.25 10.96 9.54
CA LYS A 199 -72.72 10.94 8.13
C LYS A 199 -72.37 12.23 7.39
#